data_AF-A0A373CGN2-F1
#
_entry.id   AF-A0A373CGN2-F1
#
_cell.length_a   1.000
_cell.length_b   1.000
_cell.length_c   1.000
_cell.angle_alpha   90.00
_cell.angle_beta   90.00
_cell.angle_gamma   90.00
#
_symmetry.space_group_name_H-M   'P 1'
#
loop_
_entity.id
_entity.type
_entity.pdbx_description
1 polymer ?
#
loop_
_entity_poly.entity_id
_entity_poly.type
_entity_poly.pdbx_seq_one_letter_code
_entity_poly.pdbx_strand_id
1 'polypeptide(L)'
;MIPKTGLSTKDFIAPDSFDFRFSRLFRVGTTWGAASYLQILASELSDKLLAELLEMDAEMTITLHIQTVDQAAAVKSIKAKVSDIDKMKVEEQKKAARSGYDMDI
;
A
#
# COMPACT_ATOMS: atom_id res chain seq x y z
N MET A 1 29.21 26.67 32.46
CA MET A 1 29.63 27.34 31.21
C MET A 1 29.23 26.41 30.07
N ILE A 2 28.28 26.78 29.21
CA ILE A 2 27.87 25.97 28.06
C ILE A 2 28.97 26.12 27.00
N PRO A 3 29.59 25.03 26.50
CA PRO A 3 30.63 25.13 25.48
C PRO A 3 30.08 25.82 24.22
N LYS A 4 30.72 26.89 23.74
CA LYS A 4 30.41 27.53 22.44
C LYS A 4 31.01 26.71 21.29
N THR A 5 30.66 25.43 21.21
CA THR A 5 31.16 24.49 20.20
C THR A 5 30.37 24.56 18.89
N GLY A 6 29.27 25.33 18.86
CA GLY A 6 28.30 25.30 17.75
C GLY A 6 27.46 24.01 17.70
N LEU A 7 27.73 23.07 18.61
CA LEU A 7 27.02 21.81 18.72
C LEU A 7 25.76 21.98 19.57
N SER A 8 24.67 21.46 19.04
CA SER A 8 23.38 21.36 19.69
C SER A 8 23.27 20.02 20.42
N THR A 9 22.28 19.86 21.31
CA THR A 9 21.99 18.57 21.97
C THR A 9 21.80 17.42 20.96
N LYS A 10 21.33 17.72 19.75
CA LYS A 10 21.13 16.72 18.69
C LYS A 10 22.45 16.08 18.26
N ASP A 11 23.54 16.83 18.25
CA ASP A 11 24.86 16.35 17.81
C ASP A 11 25.49 15.37 18.81
N PHE A 12 25.01 15.36 20.06
CA PHE A 12 25.46 14.42 21.11
C PHE A 12 24.59 13.16 21.21
N ILE A 13 23.39 13.15 20.64
CA ILE A 13 22.47 11.99 20.62
C ILE A 13 22.36 11.35 19.24
N ALA A 14 22.79 12.05 18.20
CA ALA A 14 22.81 11.52 16.85
C ALA A 14 23.88 10.43 16.73
N PRO A 15 23.60 9.33 16.02
CA PRO A 15 24.61 8.31 15.76
C PRO A 15 25.74 8.85 14.88
N ASP A 16 26.96 8.37 15.12
CA ASP A 16 28.16 8.78 14.37
C ASP A 16 28.08 8.41 12.87
N SER A 17 27.46 7.29 12.52
CA SER A 17 27.33 6.83 11.14
C SER A 17 26.24 5.75 10.97
N PHE A 18 25.79 5.61 9.72
CA PHE A 18 24.90 4.54 9.27
C PHE A 18 25.57 3.75 8.14
N ASP A 19 25.43 2.43 8.16
CA ASP A 19 25.91 1.52 7.12
C ASP A 19 24.74 0.69 6.55
N PHE A 20 24.47 0.87 5.26
CA PHE A 20 23.37 0.25 4.51
C PHE A 20 23.86 -0.71 3.42
N ARG A 21 25.08 -1.25 3.55
CA ARG A 21 25.64 -2.19 2.55
C ARG A 21 24.83 -3.47 2.38
N PHE A 22 23.97 -3.81 3.33
CA PHE A 22 23.08 -4.95 3.27
C PHE A 22 21.65 -4.48 3.00
N SER A 23 20.95 -5.14 2.06
CA SER A 23 19.62 -4.69 1.62
C SER A 23 18.58 -4.62 2.75
N ARG A 24 18.60 -5.58 3.68
CA ARG A 24 17.62 -5.66 4.79
C ARG A 24 18.18 -5.14 6.13
N LEU A 25 19.50 -5.18 6.29
CA LEU A 25 20.17 -4.88 7.55
C LEU A 25 20.90 -3.55 7.44
N PHE A 26 20.81 -2.75 8.49
CA PHE A 26 21.60 -1.54 8.60
C PHE A 26 22.32 -1.54 9.95
N ARG A 27 23.46 -0.88 10.01
CA ARG A 27 24.24 -0.75 11.24
C ARG A 27 24.30 0.71 11.66
N VAL A 28 24.12 0.93 12.97
CA VAL A 28 24.18 2.23 13.63
C VAL A 28 25.14 2.11 14.81
N GLY A 29 26.34 2.67 14.68
CA GLY A 29 27.40 2.49 15.67
C GLY A 29 27.76 1.02 15.91
N THR A 30 27.43 0.48 17.09
CA THR A 30 27.63 -0.93 17.47
C THR A 30 26.38 -1.80 17.31
N THR A 31 25.23 -1.21 16.99
CA THR A 31 23.93 -1.88 16.94
C THR A 31 23.53 -2.20 15.50
N TRP A 32 22.79 -3.30 15.33
CA TRP A 32 22.20 -3.71 14.07
C TRP A 32 20.69 -3.52 14.09
N GLY A 33 20.14 -3.02 13.01
CA GLY A 33 18.70 -2.94 12.76
C GLY A 33 18.33 -3.68 11.48
N ALA A 34 17.06 -4.07 11.38
CA ALA A 34 16.49 -4.66 10.17
C ALA A 34 15.26 -3.85 9.75
N ALA A 35 15.19 -3.49 8.47
CA ALA A 35 14.01 -2.86 7.89
C ALA A 35 13.33 -3.87 6.95
N SER A 36 12.07 -4.19 7.20
CA SER A 36 11.29 -5.12 6.38
C SER A 36 10.05 -4.41 5.84
N TYR A 37 9.69 -4.71 4.59
CA TYR A 37 8.53 -4.15 3.91
C TYR A 37 7.56 -5.28 3.55
N LEU A 38 6.28 -5.08 3.86
CA LEU A 38 5.19 -6.00 3.53
C LEU A 38 4.10 -5.21 2.79
N GLN A 39 3.74 -5.67 1.60
CA GLN A 39 2.63 -5.11 0.82
C GLN A 39 1.48 -6.11 0.77
N ILE A 40 0.31 -5.68 1.22
CA ILE A 40 -0.93 -6.46 1.17
C ILE A 40 -1.81 -5.86 0.07
N LEU A 41 -2.10 -6.66 -0.96
CA LEU A 41 -2.98 -6.28 -2.08
C LEU A 41 -4.43 -6.71 -1.87
N ALA A 42 -4.72 -7.40 -0.76
CA ALA A 42 -6.06 -7.83 -0.42
C ALA A 42 -6.95 -6.62 -0.11
N SER A 43 -8.24 -6.72 -0.47
CA SER A 43 -9.22 -5.66 -0.20
C SER A 43 -9.55 -5.50 1.29
N GLU A 44 -9.15 -6.45 2.12
CA GLU A 44 -9.43 -6.50 3.55
C GLU A 44 -8.17 -6.87 4.32
N LEU A 45 -7.98 -6.22 5.47
CA LEU A 45 -6.93 -6.53 6.44
C LEU A 45 -7.59 -7.17 7.66
N SER A 46 -7.14 -8.35 8.07
CA SER A 46 -7.68 -9.00 9.27
C SER A 46 -7.16 -8.32 10.53
N ASP A 47 -8.07 -8.00 11.45
CA ASP A 47 -7.73 -7.49 12.79
C ASP A 47 -6.81 -8.45 13.56
N LYS A 48 -6.86 -9.75 13.26
CA LYS A 48 -5.98 -10.76 13.85
C LYS A 48 -4.51 -10.49 13.52
N LEU A 49 -4.20 -10.05 12.31
CA LEU A 49 -2.83 -9.70 11.92
C LEU A 49 -2.33 -8.48 12.70
N LEU A 50 -3.19 -7.48 12.92
CA LEU A 50 -2.83 -6.32 13.74
C LEU A 50 -2.56 -6.72 15.19
N ALA A 51 -3.39 -7.60 15.76
CA ALA A 51 -3.18 -8.12 17.10
C ALA A 51 -1.87 -8.90 17.22
N GLU A 52 -1.60 -9.82 16.30
CA GLU A 52 -0.36 -10.60 16.29
C GLU A 52 0.89 -9.73 16.18
N LEU A 53 0.85 -8.67 15.38
CA LEU A 53 1.95 -7.71 15.25
C LEU A 53 2.19 -6.90 16.55
N LEU A 54 1.13 -6.55 17.28
CA LEU A 54 1.22 -5.81 18.54
C LEU A 54 1.64 -6.69 19.73
N GLU A 55 1.33 -7.99 19.67
CA GLU A 55 1.70 -8.97 20.71
C GLU A 55 3.11 -9.52 20.53
N MET A 56 3.84 -9.15 19.46
CA MET A 56 5.22 -9.57 19.28
C MET A 56 6.11 -9.03 20.40
N ASP A 57 6.72 -9.94 21.16
CA ASP A 57 7.74 -9.61 22.17
C ASP A 57 9.08 -9.26 21.51
N ALA A 58 9.11 -8.14 20.81
CA ALA A 58 10.30 -7.59 20.19
C ALA A 58 10.24 -6.07 20.15
N GLU A 59 11.40 -5.45 20.40
CA GLU A 59 11.55 -3.99 20.31
C GLU A 59 11.56 -3.57 18.83
N MET A 60 10.38 -3.29 18.30
CA MET A 60 10.18 -2.92 16.90
C MET A 60 9.24 -1.74 16.74
N THR A 61 9.49 -0.96 15.69
CA THR A 61 8.58 0.11 15.26
C THR A 61 7.84 -0.36 14.01
N ILE A 62 6.52 -0.37 14.06
CA ILE A 62 5.66 -0.74 12.94
C ILE A 62 5.02 0.52 12.36
N THR A 63 5.22 0.75 11.07
CA THR A 63 4.59 1.85 10.33
C THR A 63 3.59 1.28 9.33
N LEU A 64 2.30 1.57 9.52
CA LEU A 64 1.24 1.15 8.62
C LEU A 64 0.82 2.30 7.70
N HIS A 65 0.85 2.04 6.39
CA HIS A 65 0.26 2.92 5.38
C HIS A 65 -0.97 2.23 4.77
N ILE A 66 -2.16 2.61 5.22
CA ILE A 66 -3.42 2.02 4.77
C ILE A 66 -4.11 3.00 3.82
N GLN A 67 -4.37 2.55 2.58
CA GLN A 67 -5.20 3.28 1.64
C GLN A 67 -6.59 2.62 1.61
N THR A 68 -7.60 3.33 2.11
CA THR A 68 -8.98 2.86 2.05
C THR A 68 -9.53 3.02 0.64
N VAL A 69 -10.20 1.98 0.14
CA VAL A 69 -10.99 2.08 -1.08
C VAL A 69 -12.37 2.62 -0.68
N ASP A 70 -12.80 3.74 -1.28
CA ASP A 70 -14.19 4.18 -1.16
C ASP A 70 -15.08 3.16 -1.86
N GLN A 71 -15.72 2.28 -1.07
CA GLN A 71 -16.59 1.22 -1.57
C GLN A 71 -17.73 1.78 -2.42
N ALA A 72 -18.26 2.97 -2.11
CA ALA A 72 -19.32 3.58 -2.89
C ALA A 72 -18.80 3.98 -4.28
N ALA A 73 -17.60 4.56 -4.35
CA ALA A 73 -16.94 4.88 -5.63
C ALA A 73 -16.58 3.61 -6.43
N ALA A 74 -16.08 2.56 -5.77
CA ALA A 74 -15.74 1.29 -6.41
C ALA A 74 -16.99 0.61 -7.00
N VAL A 75 -18.06 0.45 -6.22
CA VAL A 75 -19.34 -0.11 -6.68
C VAL A 75 -19.93 0.73 -7.81
N LYS A 76 -19.86 2.07 -7.71
CA LYS A 76 -20.34 2.97 -8.77
C LYS A 76 -19.55 2.77 -10.06
N SER A 77 -18.22 2.63 -9.98
CA SER A 77 -17.37 2.40 -11.16
C SER A 77 -17.65 1.05 -11.84
N ILE A 78 -17.88 0.00 -11.05
CA ILE A 78 -18.24 -1.32 -11.56
C ILE A 78 -19.61 -1.27 -12.23
N LYS A 79 -20.62 -0.67 -11.60
CA LYS A 79 -21.96 -0.49 -12.17
C LYS A 79 -21.94 0.33 -13.45
N ALA A 80 -21.13 1.39 -13.51
CA ALA A 80 -20.96 2.20 -14.72
C ALA A 80 -20.38 1.36 -15.87
N LYS A 81 -19.30 0.60 -15.61
CA LYS A 81 -18.71 -0.31 -16.62
C LYS A 81 -19.70 -1.35 -17.13
N VAL A 82 -20.51 -1.95 -16.24
CA VAL A 82 -21.54 -2.92 -16.65
C VAL A 82 -22.58 -2.25 -17.55
N SER A 83 -23.07 -1.07 -17.18
CA SER A 83 -24.03 -0.32 -18.00
C SER A 83 -23.47 0.05 -19.38
N ASP A 84 -22.19 0.40 -19.47
CA ASP A 84 -21.56 0.73 -20.74
C ASP A 84 -21.40 -0.51 -21.63
N ILE A 85 -21.08 -1.67 -21.05
CA ILE A 85 -21.05 -2.96 -21.77
C ILE A 85 -22.45 -3.31 -22.31
N ASP A 86 -23.50 -3.14 -21.51
CA ASP A 86 -24.87 -3.41 -21.94
C ASP A 86 -25.30 -2.50 -23.09
N LYS A 87 -24.94 -1.21 -23.03
CA LYS A 87 -25.17 -0.28 -24.15
C LYS A 87 -24.44 -0.72 -25.42
N MET A 88 -23.17 -1.10 -25.30
CA MET A 88 -22.38 -1.59 -26.44
C MET A 88 -22.99 -2.86 -27.04
N LYS A 89 -23.45 -3.80 -26.21
CA LYS A 89 -24.17 -5.00 -26.69
C LYS A 89 -25.44 -4.64 -27.47
N VAL A 90 -26.25 -3.72 -26.95
CA VAL A 90 -27.49 -3.29 -27.62
C VAL A 90 -27.19 -2.58 -28.93
N GLU A 91 -26.15 -1.75 -28.99
CA GLU A 91 -25.74 -1.08 -30.24
C GLU A 91 -25.23 -2.08 -31.29
N GLU A 92 -24.41 -3.06 -30.90
CA GLU A 92 -23.96 -4.13 -31.79
C GLU A 92 -25.13 -4.99 -32.28
N GLN A 93 -26.07 -5.35 -31.40
CA GLN A 93 -27.29 -6.08 -31.80
C GLN A 93 -28.15 -5.29 -32.79
N LYS A 94 -28.34 -3.98 -32.56
CA LYS A 94 -29.06 -3.10 -33.50
C LYS A 94 -28.35 -2.99 -34.84
N LYS A 95 -27.02 -2.96 -34.84
CA LYS A 95 -26.20 -2.93 -36.06
C LYS A 95 -26.28 -4.25 -36.82
N ALA A 96 -26.23 -5.39 -36.13
CA ALA A 96 -26.41 -6.73 -36.71
C ALA A 96 -27.80 -6.90 -37.35
N ALA A 97 -28.86 -6.48 -36.64
CA ALA A 97 -30.24 -6.50 -37.14
C ALA A 97 -30.43 -5.63 -38.41
N ARG A 98 -29.77 -4.47 -38.48
CA ARG A 98 -29.78 -3.61 -39.68
C ARG A 98 -28.95 -4.17 -40.84
N SER A 99 -27.99 -5.03 -40.54
CA SER A 99 -27.08 -5.64 -41.52
C SER A 99 -27.59 -6.98 -42.06
N GLY A 100 -28.75 -7.46 -41.57
CA GLY A 100 -29.44 -8.64 -42.11
C GLY A 100 -28.81 -9.98 -41.75
N TYR A 101 -27.92 -10.04 -40.76
CA TYR A 101 -27.46 -11.31 -40.17
C TYR A 101 -28.41 -11.74 -39.06
N ASP A 102 -28.80 -13.02 -39.09
CA ASP A 102 -29.73 -13.63 -38.15
C ASP A 102 -29.21 -13.54 -36.71
N MET A 103 -30.08 -13.16 -35.78
CA MET A 103 -29.72 -12.83 -34.39
C MET A 103 -29.74 -14.04 -33.44
N ASP A 104 -30.05 -15.24 -33.95
CA ASP A 104 -30.10 -16.49 -33.18
C ASP A 104 -28.97 -17.46 -33.58
N ILE A 105 -27.77 -17.27 -33.01
CA ILE A 105 -26.85 -18.31 -32.48
C ILE A 105 -26.11 -17.72 -31.28
#